data_AF-A0A931RWA0-F1
#
_entry.id   AF-A0A931RWA0-F1
#
_cell.length_a   1.000
_cell.length_b   1.000
_cell.length_c   1.000
_cell.angle_alpha   90.00
_cell.angle_beta   90.00
_cell.angle_gamma   90.00
#
_symmetry.space_group_name_H-M   'P 1'
#
loop_
_entity.id
_entity.type
_entity.pdbx_description
1 polymer ?
#
loop_
_entity_poly.entity_id
_entity_poly.type
_entity_poly.pdbx_seq_one_letter_code
_entity_poly.pdbx_strand_id
1 'polypeptide(L)'
;MTLFIPFLVLGAQKSSDVDCAPKAIEGGALVFKNGQRLVTPLRGLSFVGCLASKTKMPYLLLFGRECDECDDPGGLWLHPLNDPWPEDSKKLRRFSYPGKSFDLNSDNKLMEKTRVFFGHCFQDGAEGFILFSDYVFEKTKQVYWVKIDKSGNTTQKRYVKNLPDINKILQKVVNKTCHEIPGKDQYDYY
;
A
#
# COMPACT_ATOMS: atom_id res chain seq x y z
N MET A 1 0.91 9.00 54.61
CA MET A 1 0.93 9.85 53.40
C MET A 1 1.18 8.91 52.22
N THR A 2 0.11 8.41 51.63
CA THR A 2 0.15 7.31 50.66
C THR A 2 0.12 7.90 49.26
N LEU A 3 1.22 7.77 48.51
CA LEU A 3 1.30 8.21 47.12
C LEU A 3 0.45 7.26 46.25
N PHE A 4 -0.66 7.79 45.71
CA PHE A 4 -1.38 7.18 44.60
C PHE A 4 -0.67 7.58 43.30
N ILE A 5 -0.01 6.63 42.63
CA ILE A 5 0.45 6.79 41.25
C ILE A 5 -0.66 6.23 40.37
N PRO A 6 -1.36 7.04 39.55
CA PRO A 6 -2.32 6.49 38.60
C PRO A 6 -1.53 5.78 37.50
N PHE A 7 -1.62 4.45 37.49
CA PHE A 7 -1.26 3.65 36.32
C PHE A 7 -2.19 4.07 35.18
N LEU A 8 -1.65 4.84 34.24
CA LEU A 8 -2.31 5.11 32.97
C LEU A 8 -2.33 3.78 32.20
N VAL A 9 -3.42 3.02 32.31
CA VAL A 9 -3.64 1.85 31.49
C VAL A 9 -3.91 2.33 30.08
N LEU A 10 -2.86 2.43 29.26
CA LEU A 10 -2.97 2.46 27.80
C LEU A 10 -3.58 1.13 27.38
N GLY A 11 -4.91 1.10 27.27
CA GLY A 11 -5.64 -0.03 26.72
C GLY A 11 -5.14 -0.29 25.31
N ALA A 12 -4.51 -1.44 25.09
CA ALA A 12 -4.21 -1.92 23.76
C ALA A 12 -5.54 -2.10 23.00
N GLN A 13 -5.83 -1.19 22.07
CA GLN A 13 -6.97 -1.32 21.18
C GLN A 13 -6.81 -2.59 20.35
N LYS A 14 -7.81 -3.47 20.44
CA LYS A 14 -7.87 -4.74 19.71
C LYS A 14 -7.90 -4.43 18.21
N SER A 15 -6.99 -5.04 17.43
CA SER A 15 -6.70 -4.64 16.05
C SER A 15 -7.84 -4.86 15.03
N SER A 16 -8.91 -5.57 15.41
CA SER A 16 -10.05 -5.85 14.53
C SER A 16 -11.09 -4.71 14.45
N ASP A 17 -11.08 -3.75 15.38
CA ASP A 17 -12.05 -2.64 15.45
C ASP A 17 -11.43 -1.25 15.19
N VAL A 18 -10.15 -1.21 14.78
CA VAL A 18 -9.50 0.06 14.46
C VAL A 18 -9.99 0.54 13.11
N ASP A 19 -10.85 1.56 13.13
CA ASP A 19 -11.16 2.38 11.96
C ASP A 19 -9.89 3.11 11.51
N CYS A 20 -9.16 2.45 10.63
CA CYS A 20 -7.89 2.92 10.08
C CYS A 20 -8.11 3.82 8.86
N ALA A 21 -9.36 4.16 8.51
CA ALA A 21 -9.62 5.18 7.52
C ALA A 21 -9.39 6.56 8.16
N PRO A 22 -8.54 7.42 7.57
CA PRO A 22 -8.38 8.77 8.06
C PRO A 22 -9.68 9.56 7.89
N LYS A 23 -9.97 10.43 8.85
CA LYS A 23 -11.03 11.43 8.75
C LYS A 23 -10.68 12.51 7.73
N ALA A 24 -9.40 12.89 7.65
CA ALA A 24 -8.92 13.95 6.76
C ALA A 24 -7.43 13.76 6.42
N ILE A 25 -6.99 14.45 5.37
CA ILE A 25 -5.58 14.63 5.02
C ILE A 25 -5.27 16.12 5.10
N GLU A 26 -4.35 16.50 5.98
CA GLU A 26 -4.04 17.90 6.29
C GLU A 26 -2.52 18.11 6.32
N GLY A 27 -2.00 18.97 5.44
CA GLY A 27 -0.59 19.37 5.47
C GLY A 27 0.41 18.19 5.40
N GLY A 28 0.11 17.15 4.62
CA GLY A 28 0.95 15.95 4.51
C GLY A 28 0.77 14.93 5.64
N ALA A 29 -0.23 15.12 6.50
CA ALA A 29 -0.57 14.19 7.57
C ALA A 29 -1.94 13.53 7.35
N LEU A 30 -2.04 12.25 7.69
CA LEU A 30 -3.31 11.55 7.87
C LEU A 30 -3.84 11.86 9.28
N VAL A 31 -5.08 12.32 9.37
CA VAL A 31 -5.75 12.65 10.64
C VAL A 31 -6.86 11.64 10.88
N PHE A 32 -6.75 10.85 11.95
CA PHE A 32 -7.69 9.79 12.30
C PHE A 32 -8.78 10.29 13.26
N LYS A 33 -9.91 9.56 13.33
CA LYS A 33 -11.06 9.96 14.16
C LYS A 33 -10.75 10.05 15.65
N ASN A 34 -9.79 9.27 16.13
CA ASN A 34 -9.29 9.29 17.51
C ASN A 34 -8.32 10.46 17.79
N GLY A 35 -8.07 11.35 16.81
CA GLY A 35 -7.13 12.45 16.93
C GLY A 35 -5.67 12.08 16.65
N GLN A 36 -5.35 10.80 16.44
CA GLN A 36 -4.02 10.37 16.01
C GLN A 36 -3.67 11.03 14.67
N ARG A 37 -2.41 11.42 14.52
CA ARG A 37 -1.86 11.98 13.29
C ARG A 37 -0.67 11.15 12.84
N LEU A 38 -0.66 10.74 11.57
CA LEU A 38 0.54 10.19 10.93
C LEU A 38 1.08 11.24 9.96
N VAL A 39 2.16 11.91 10.35
CA VAL A 39 2.85 12.88 9.49
C VAL A 39 3.75 12.12 8.52
N THR A 40 3.65 12.45 7.23
CA THR A 40 4.48 11.86 6.18
C THR A 40 5.15 12.96 5.37
N PRO A 41 6.35 12.72 4.81
CA PRO A 41 6.95 13.60 3.82
C PRO A 41 6.32 13.42 2.44
N LEU A 42 5.36 12.49 2.27
CA LEU A 42 4.78 12.20 0.96
C LEU A 42 4.04 13.41 0.38
N ARG A 43 4.34 13.69 -0.88
CA ARG A 43 3.69 14.71 -1.69
C ARG A 43 2.57 14.10 -2.51
N GLY A 44 1.48 14.85 -2.67
CA GLY A 44 0.25 14.31 -3.27
C GLY A 44 -0.31 13.13 -2.47
N LEU A 45 -0.13 13.13 -1.15
CA LEU A 45 -0.54 12.06 -0.25
C LEU A 45 -2.01 11.71 -0.45
N SER A 46 -2.28 10.45 -0.72
CA SER A 46 -3.62 9.86 -0.76
C SER A 46 -3.66 8.60 0.08
N PHE A 47 -4.74 8.45 0.83
CA PHE A 47 -5.08 7.17 1.46
C PHE A 47 -5.71 6.24 0.41
N VAL A 48 -5.23 5.00 0.32
CA VAL A 48 -5.80 3.99 -0.58
C VAL A 48 -6.67 3.01 0.21
N GLY A 49 -6.18 2.54 1.34
CA GLY A 49 -6.88 1.55 2.15
C GLY A 49 -6.03 1.05 3.30
N CYS A 50 -6.55 0.03 3.98
CA CYS A 50 -5.83 -0.65 5.04
C CYS A 50 -5.80 -2.15 4.81
N LEU A 51 -4.78 -2.77 5.39
CA LEU A 51 -4.63 -4.21 5.48
C LEU A 51 -4.70 -4.59 6.94
N ALA A 52 -5.79 -5.26 7.32
CA ALA A 52 -6.00 -5.66 8.70
C ALA A 52 -4.97 -6.71 9.14
N SER A 53 -4.65 -6.66 10.43
CA SER A 53 -3.82 -7.65 11.10
C SER A 53 -4.59 -8.17 12.30
N LYS A 54 -4.47 -9.46 12.62
CA LYS A 54 -5.16 -10.08 13.76
C LYS A 54 -4.48 -9.83 15.11
N THR A 55 -3.19 -9.50 15.09
CA THR A 55 -2.33 -9.45 16.28
C THR A 55 -1.55 -8.15 16.41
N LYS A 56 -1.54 -7.32 15.37
CA LYS A 56 -0.85 -6.03 15.32
C LYS A 56 -1.77 -4.96 14.77
N MET A 57 -1.36 -3.71 14.90
CA MET A 57 -2.04 -2.59 14.24
C MET A 57 -2.08 -2.81 12.71
N PRO A 58 -3.12 -2.30 12.04
CA PRO A 58 -3.25 -2.45 10.60
C PRO A 58 -2.13 -1.72 9.86
N TYR A 59 -1.85 -2.19 8.65
CA TYR A 59 -0.98 -1.46 7.74
C TYR A 59 -1.83 -0.53 6.88
N LEU A 60 -1.32 0.67 6.66
CA LEU A 60 -1.85 1.64 5.72
C LEU A 60 -1.24 1.40 4.35
N LEU A 61 -2.09 1.44 3.34
CA LEU A 61 -1.69 1.54 1.94
C LEU A 61 -1.91 2.99 1.50
N LEU A 62 -0.82 3.67 1.18
CA LEU A 62 -0.81 5.09 0.83
C LEU A 62 -0.27 5.26 -0.59
N PHE A 63 -0.71 6.30 -1.28
CA PHE A 63 -0.11 6.74 -2.54
C PHE A 63 0.54 8.11 -2.35
N GLY A 64 1.71 8.31 -2.94
CA GLY A 64 2.38 9.61 -2.92
C GLY A 64 3.79 9.56 -3.51
N ARG A 65 4.40 10.74 -3.65
CA ARG A 65 5.75 10.99 -4.15
C ARG A 65 6.68 11.40 -3.02
N GLU A 66 7.98 11.14 -3.13
CA GLU A 66 8.95 11.60 -2.14
C GLU A 66 9.39 13.06 -2.34
N CYS A 67 9.15 13.62 -3.52
CA CYS A 67 9.58 14.96 -3.90
C CYS A 67 8.55 15.66 -4.82
N ASP A 68 8.61 16.99 -4.86
CA ASP A 68 7.67 17.84 -5.62
C ASP A 68 8.14 18.06 -7.08
N GLU A 69 9.45 18.22 -7.29
CA GLU A 69 10.07 18.65 -8.56
C GLU A 69 10.91 17.54 -9.23
N CYS A 70 10.70 16.30 -8.82
CA CYS A 70 11.36 15.16 -9.42
C CYS A 70 10.42 14.50 -10.43
N ASP A 71 11.01 13.87 -11.45
CA ASP A 71 10.34 12.95 -12.37
C ASP A 71 10.00 11.63 -11.65
N ASP A 72 9.32 11.75 -10.51
CA ASP A 72 8.85 10.64 -9.71
C ASP A 72 7.37 10.36 -10.03
N PRO A 73 7.06 9.19 -10.62
CA PRO A 73 5.70 8.64 -10.77
C PRO A 73 4.76 8.76 -9.57
N GLY A 74 5.33 8.78 -8.36
CA GLY A 74 4.66 8.35 -7.15
C GLY A 74 4.66 6.83 -7.04
N GLY A 75 4.30 6.36 -5.86
CA GLY A 75 4.25 4.93 -5.59
C GLY A 75 3.25 4.61 -4.52
N LEU A 76 2.99 3.31 -4.40
CA LEU A 76 2.27 2.76 -3.27
C LEU A 76 3.24 2.51 -2.11
N TRP A 77 2.84 2.92 -0.92
CA TRP A 77 3.59 2.81 0.31
C TRP A 77 2.83 1.95 1.29
N LEU A 78 3.49 0.93 1.82
CA LEU A 78 2.94 0.09 2.89
C LEU A 78 3.60 0.45 4.22
N HIS A 79 2.83 0.93 5.19
CA HIS A 79 3.35 1.45 6.45
C HIS A 79 2.47 1.07 7.66
N PRO A 80 3.02 0.61 8.79
CA PRO A 80 2.23 0.29 9.99
C PRO A 80 1.62 1.55 10.63
N LEU A 81 0.31 1.55 10.90
CA LEU A 81 -0.41 2.73 11.41
C LEU A 81 0.19 3.36 12.68
N ASN A 82 0.78 2.56 13.57
CA ASN A 82 1.29 2.99 14.87
C ASN A 82 2.79 3.32 14.88
N ASP A 83 3.49 3.08 13.77
CA ASP A 83 4.91 3.39 13.69
C ASP A 83 5.08 4.83 13.22
N PRO A 84 6.09 5.58 13.70
CA PRO A 84 6.41 6.86 13.11
C PRO A 84 6.84 6.67 11.65
N TRP A 85 6.68 7.71 10.84
CA TRP A 85 7.32 7.71 9.53
C TRP A 85 8.85 7.71 9.73
N PRO A 86 9.60 6.76 9.14
CA PRO A 86 11.03 6.70 9.33
C PRO A 86 11.71 7.88 8.62
N GLU A 87 12.76 8.42 9.24
CA GLU A 87 13.59 9.47 8.64
C GLU A 87 14.27 9.02 7.35
N ASP A 88 14.64 7.73 7.29
CA ASP A 88 15.20 7.09 6.10
C ASP A 88 14.10 6.35 5.34
N SER A 89 13.63 6.96 4.25
CA SER A 89 12.58 6.41 3.41
C SER A 89 12.99 5.11 2.70
N LYS A 90 14.28 4.78 2.63
CA LYS A 90 14.75 3.47 2.11
C LYS A 90 14.31 2.30 2.98
N LYS A 91 13.91 2.57 4.24
CA LYS A 91 13.34 1.57 5.15
C LYS A 91 11.87 1.29 4.87
N LEU A 92 11.22 2.13 4.07
CA LEU A 92 9.83 1.95 3.67
C LEU A 92 9.72 1.11 2.43
N ARG A 93 8.58 0.43 2.32
CA ARG A 93 8.28 -0.38 1.16
C ARG A 93 7.47 0.41 0.18
N ARG A 94 8.15 0.83 -0.87
CA ARG A 94 7.60 1.52 -2.03
C ARG A 94 7.42 0.54 -3.18
N PHE A 95 6.29 0.64 -3.87
CA PHE A 95 5.97 -0.12 -5.06
C PHE A 95 5.64 0.84 -6.19
N SER A 96 6.33 0.69 -7.33
CA SER A 96 5.97 1.43 -8.54
C SER A 96 4.57 1.01 -8.97
N TYR A 97 3.69 2.00 -9.18
CA TYR A 97 2.32 1.73 -9.57
C TYR A 97 1.75 2.88 -10.41
N PRO A 98 2.19 3.01 -11.68
CA PRO A 98 1.60 3.98 -12.57
C PRO A 98 0.18 3.53 -12.94
N GLY A 99 0.00 2.29 -13.41
CA GLY A 99 -1.19 1.86 -14.14
C GLY A 99 -0.78 1.51 -15.56
N LYS A 100 -0.44 2.53 -16.36
CA LYS A 100 0.32 2.37 -17.61
C LYS A 100 1.44 3.39 -17.66
N SER A 101 2.62 2.98 -18.10
CA SER A 101 3.71 3.91 -18.40
C SER A 101 4.03 3.91 -19.90
N PHE A 102 4.23 5.11 -20.45
CA PHE A 102 4.52 5.39 -21.84
C PHE A 102 5.84 6.15 -21.98
N ASP A 103 6.62 5.84 -23.01
CA ASP A 103 7.87 6.53 -23.32
C ASP A 103 7.63 7.74 -24.24
N LEU A 104 7.93 8.93 -23.71
CA LEU A 104 7.81 10.21 -24.42
C LEU A 104 8.82 10.35 -25.58
N ASN A 105 9.97 9.66 -25.52
CA ASN A 105 10.99 9.72 -26.57
C ASN A 105 10.63 8.87 -27.79
N SER A 106 9.69 7.92 -27.63
CA SER A 106 9.32 6.93 -28.64
C SER A 106 7.86 7.05 -29.07
N ASP A 107 7.35 8.27 -29.32
CA ASP A 107 5.97 8.51 -29.77
C ASP A 107 4.91 7.91 -28.80
N ASN A 108 5.11 8.13 -27.50
CA ASN A 108 4.24 7.60 -26.44
C ASN A 108 4.10 6.07 -26.49
N LYS A 109 5.19 5.36 -26.80
CA LYS A 109 5.17 3.90 -26.84
C LYS A 109 4.89 3.35 -25.44
N LEU A 110 3.93 2.41 -25.35
CA LEU A 110 3.63 1.75 -24.08
C LEU A 110 4.79 0.87 -23.61
N MET A 111 5.26 1.13 -22.39
CA MET A 111 6.41 0.46 -21.78
C MET A 111 5.99 -0.57 -20.71
N GLU A 112 5.08 -0.20 -19.82
CA GLU A 112 4.61 -1.05 -18.72
C GLU A 112 3.09 -0.95 -18.52
N LYS A 113 2.47 -2.06 -18.13
CA LYS A 113 1.12 -2.06 -17.53
C LYS A 113 1.19 -2.67 -16.12
N THR A 114 0.61 -1.99 -15.15
CA THR A 114 0.49 -2.48 -13.77
C THR A 114 -0.94 -2.51 -13.29
N ARG A 115 -1.31 -3.55 -12.53
CA ARG A 115 -2.59 -3.63 -11.80
C ARG A 115 -2.34 -4.05 -10.37
N VAL A 116 -2.91 -3.31 -9.42
CA VAL A 116 -2.75 -3.62 -7.99
C VAL A 116 -4.10 -3.94 -7.39
N PHE A 117 -4.10 -5.00 -6.59
CA PHE A 117 -5.25 -5.48 -5.86
C PHE A 117 -4.91 -5.58 -4.38
N PHE A 118 -5.79 -5.18 -3.48
CA PHE A 118 -5.56 -5.24 -2.03
C PHE A 118 -6.80 -5.75 -1.26
N GLY A 119 -6.60 -6.21 -0.03
CA GLY A 119 -7.65 -6.83 0.79
C GLY A 119 -7.46 -8.35 0.93
N HIS A 120 -8.57 -9.10 0.99
CA HIS A 120 -8.58 -10.57 1.04
C HIS A 120 -8.40 -11.22 -0.34
N CYS A 121 -7.34 -10.83 -1.05
CA CYS A 121 -7.04 -11.30 -2.40
C CYS A 121 -6.50 -12.75 -2.44
N PHE A 122 -6.09 -13.30 -1.29
CA PHE A 122 -5.49 -14.63 -1.21
C PHE A 122 -6.48 -15.72 -0.81
N GLN A 123 -6.19 -16.97 -1.18
CA GLN A 123 -7.07 -18.12 -0.91
C GLN A 123 -7.10 -18.52 0.57
N ASP A 124 -6.00 -18.31 1.29
CA ASP A 124 -5.88 -18.56 2.73
C ASP A 124 -6.59 -17.50 3.59
N GLY A 125 -7.27 -16.53 2.95
CA GLY A 125 -7.99 -15.45 3.63
C GLY A 125 -7.07 -14.38 4.23
N ALA A 126 -5.76 -14.46 4.00
CA ALA A 126 -4.82 -13.44 4.45
C ALA A 126 -5.16 -12.08 3.81
N GLU A 127 -4.94 -11.02 4.57
CA GLU A 127 -4.93 -9.65 4.09
C GLU A 127 -3.62 -9.38 3.36
N GLY A 128 -3.64 -8.50 2.37
CA GLY A 128 -2.44 -8.03 1.71
C GLY A 128 -2.71 -7.38 0.38
N PHE A 129 -1.68 -7.26 -0.46
CA PHE A 129 -1.84 -6.75 -1.82
C PHE A 129 -1.03 -7.57 -2.85
N ILE A 130 -1.46 -7.50 -4.10
CA ILE A 130 -0.87 -8.17 -5.26
C ILE A 130 -0.71 -7.13 -6.37
N LEU A 131 0.52 -6.96 -6.85
CA LEU A 131 0.91 -6.14 -7.99
C LEU A 131 1.23 -7.06 -9.17
N PHE A 132 0.46 -6.94 -10.24
CA PHE A 132 0.77 -7.52 -11.54
C PHE A 132 1.48 -6.47 -12.39
N SER A 133 2.65 -6.79 -12.93
CA SER A 133 3.38 -5.94 -13.88
C SER A 133 3.60 -6.69 -15.20
N ASP A 134 3.36 -6.01 -16.30
CA ASP A 134 3.61 -6.44 -17.67
C ASP A 134 4.56 -5.43 -18.34
N TYR A 135 5.85 -5.77 -18.39
CA TYR A 135 6.88 -4.97 -19.06
C TYR A 135 6.84 -5.30 -20.55
N VAL A 136 6.08 -4.49 -21.29
CA VAL A 136 5.73 -4.73 -22.70
C VAL A 136 6.98 -4.76 -23.56
N PHE A 137 7.91 -3.83 -23.34
CA PHE A 137 9.15 -3.75 -24.09
C PHE A 137 10.06 -4.97 -23.85
N GLU A 138 10.23 -5.37 -22.60
CA GLU A 138 11.05 -6.53 -22.20
C GLU A 138 10.35 -7.87 -22.41
N LYS A 139 9.08 -7.85 -22.84
CA LYS A 139 8.21 -9.03 -22.98
C LYS A 139 8.17 -9.91 -21.72
N THR A 140 8.27 -9.26 -20.56
CA THR A 140 8.40 -9.94 -19.27
C THR A 140 7.24 -9.57 -18.37
N LYS A 141 6.68 -10.58 -17.71
CA LYS A 141 5.60 -10.41 -16.74
C LYS A 141 6.09 -10.82 -15.37
N GLN A 142 5.64 -10.10 -14.35
CA GLN A 142 5.88 -10.47 -12.97
C GLN A 142 4.66 -10.21 -12.11
N VAL A 143 4.61 -10.95 -11.01
CA VAL A 143 3.64 -10.70 -9.93
C VAL A 143 4.41 -10.56 -8.64
N TYR A 144 4.21 -9.44 -7.97
CA TYR A 144 4.68 -9.22 -6.62
C TYR A 144 3.50 -9.27 -5.67
N TRP A 145 3.65 -9.89 -4.52
CA TRP A 145 2.61 -9.91 -3.50
C TRP A 145 3.19 -9.61 -2.12
N VAL A 146 2.39 -8.99 -1.26
CA VAL A 146 2.67 -8.84 0.17
C VAL A 146 1.48 -9.36 0.93
N LYS A 147 1.70 -10.23 1.90
CA LYS A 147 0.69 -10.76 2.81
C LYS A 147 0.97 -10.32 4.23
N ILE A 148 -0.08 -10.06 5.00
CA ILE A 148 -0.01 -9.97 6.45
C ILE A 148 -0.25 -11.38 7.00
N ASP A 149 0.76 -11.95 7.66
CA ASP A 149 0.66 -13.27 8.27
C ASP A 149 -0.16 -13.25 9.57
N LYS A 150 -0.39 -14.42 10.14
CA LYS A 150 -1.18 -14.57 11.38
C LYS A 150 -0.54 -13.86 12.59
N SER A 151 0.77 -13.61 12.55
CA SER A 151 1.52 -12.89 13.57
C SER A 151 1.55 -11.37 13.32
N GLY A 152 0.90 -10.90 12.24
CA GLY A 152 0.84 -9.50 11.85
C GLY A 152 2.09 -9.00 11.15
N ASN A 153 3.01 -9.89 10.79
CA ASN A 153 4.18 -9.55 10.03
C ASN A 153 3.88 -9.65 8.55
N THR A 154 4.57 -8.83 7.77
CA THR A 154 4.49 -8.92 6.31
C THR A 154 5.37 -10.05 5.78
N THR A 155 4.85 -10.84 4.85
CA THR A 155 5.64 -11.76 4.01
C THR A 155 5.51 -11.34 2.55
N GLN A 156 6.54 -11.56 1.75
CA GLN A 156 6.59 -11.11 0.36
C GLN A 156 7.14 -12.22 -0.54
N LYS A 157 6.67 -12.27 -1.78
CA LYS A 157 7.29 -13.06 -2.86
C LYS A 157 7.14 -12.35 -4.19
N ARG A 158 8.05 -12.71 -5.10
CA ARG A 158 8.05 -12.30 -6.50
C ARG A 158 7.95 -13.54 -7.37
N TYR A 159 7.05 -13.51 -8.33
CA TYR A 159 6.85 -14.54 -9.34
C TYR A 159 7.24 -13.97 -10.70
N VAL A 160 8.17 -14.64 -11.38
CA VAL A 160 8.55 -14.36 -12.78
C VAL A 160 8.24 -15.56 -13.70
N LYS A 161 7.87 -16.69 -13.10
CA LYS A 161 7.39 -17.92 -13.74
C LYS A 161 6.21 -18.44 -12.92
N ASN A 162 5.34 -19.25 -13.54
CA ASN A 162 4.13 -19.80 -12.91
C ASN A 162 3.32 -18.69 -12.22
N LEU A 163 3.04 -17.62 -12.97
CA LEU A 163 2.39 -16.43 -12.44
C LEU A 163 1.01 -16.78 -11.88
N PRO A 164 0.61 -16.20 -10.72
CA PRO A 164 -0.76 -16.26 -10.26
C PRO A 164 -1.74 -15.85 -11.36
N ASP A 165 -2.87 -16.55 -11.44
CA ASP A 165 -3.92 -16.22 -12.41
C ASP A 165 -4.71 -15.00 -11.94
N ILE A 166 -4.64 -13.92 -12.72
CA ILE A 166 -5.34 -12.67 -12.43
C ILE A 166 -6.87 -12.87 -12.42
N ASN A 167 -7.42 -13.81 -13.19
CA ASN A 167 -8.87 -14.04 -13.24
C ASN A 167 -9.42 -14.49 -11.88
N LYS A 168 -8.63 -15.27 -11.12
CA LYS A 168 -9.00 -15.66 -9.75
C LYS A 168 -9.07 -14.46 -8.80
N ILE A 169 -8.22 -13.45 -9.03
CA ILE A 169 -8.24 -12.20 -8.27
C ILE A 169 -9.44 -11.36 -8.66
N LEU A 170 -9.74 -11.25 -9.97
CA LEU A 170 -10.91 -10.52 -10.47
C LEU A 170 -12.23 -11.09 -9.93
N GLN A 171 -12.35 -12.41 -9.78
CA GLN A 171 -13.52 -13.02 -9.12
C GLN A 171 -13.68 -12.52 -7.67
N LYS A 172 -12.58 -12.37 -6.93
CA LYS A 172 -12.61 -11.82 -5.56
C LYS A 172 -12.96 -10.34 -5.53
N VAL A 173 -12.59 -9.58 -6.57
CA VAL A 173 -12.99 -8.18 -6.76
C VAL A 173 -14.49 -8.07 -7.00
N VAL A 174 -15.05 -8.90 -7.88
CA VAL A 174 -16.51 -8.98 -8.11
C VAL A 174 -17.24 -9.32 -6.81
N ASN A 175 -16.69 -10.22 -6.01
CA ASN A 175 -17.23 -10.60 -4.70
C ASN A 175 -16.95 -9.57 -3.58
N LYS A 176 -16.34 -8.42 -3.89
CA LYS A 176 -16.02 -7.32 -2.95
C LYS A 176 -15.16 -7.73 -1.74
N THR A 177 -14.38 -8.81 -1.88
CA THR A 177 -13.42 -9.26 -0.85
C THR A 177 -12.01 -8.79 -1.12
N CYS A 178 -11.74 -8.37 -2.36
CA CYS A 178 -10.49 -7.81 -2.83
C CYS A 178 -10.86 -6.54 -3.62
N HIS A 179 -9.96 -5.57 -3.67
CA HIS A 179 -10.22 -4.27 -4.27
C HIS A 179 -9.11 -3.96 -5.25
N GLU A 180 -9.48 -3.55 -6.46
CA GLU A 180 -8.52 -3.02 -7.41
C GLU A 180 -8.29 -1.54 -7.13
N ILE A 181 -7.02 -1.13 -7.10
CA ILE A 181 -6.66 0.28 -7.12
C ILE A 181 -6.77 0.74 -8.57
N PRO A 182 -7.41 1.87 -8.88
CA PRO A 182 -7.36 2.42 -10.23
C PRO A 182 -5.93 2.87 -10.56
N GLY A 183 -5.40 2.39 -11.68
CA GLY A 183 -4.17 2.91 -12.26
C GLY A 183 -4.41 4.25 -12.97
N LYS A 184 -3.33 5.01 -13.15
CA LYS A 184 -3.26 6.23 -13.96
C LYS A 184 -2.29 6.03 -15.12
N ASP A 185 -2.53 6.73 -16.20
CA ASP A 185 -1.58 6.74 -17.31
C ASP A 185 -0.46 7.72 -16.96
N GLN A 186 0.77 7.31 -17.21
CA GLN A 186 1.99 8.05 -16.90
C GLN A 186 2.90 8.10 -18.12
N TYR A 187 3.57 9.23 -18.27
CA TYR A 187 4.46 9.52 -19.39
C TYR A 187 5.84 9.83 -18.83
N ASP A 188 6.82 9.00 -19.19
CA ASP A 188 8.18 9.04 -18.68
C ASP A 188 9.18 9.18 -19.83
N TYR A 189 10.37 9.71 -19.54
CA TYR A 189 11.51 9.69 -20.45
C TYR A 189 12.35 8.43 -20.17
N TYR A 190 12.31 7.46 -21.08
CA TYR A 190 13.13 6.25 -21.03
C TYR A 190 14.40 6.36 -21.89
#